data_AF-A0A968QN31-F1
#
_entry.id   AF-A0A968QN31-F1
#
_cell.length_a   1.000
_cell.length_b   1.000
_cell.length_c   1.000
_cell.angle_alpha   90.00
_cell.angle_beta   90.00
_cell.angle_gamma   90.00
#
_symmetry.space_group_name_H-M   'P 1'
#
loop_
_entity.id
_entity.type
_entity.pdbx_description
1 polymer ?
#
loop_
_entity_poly.entity_id
_entity_poly.type
_entity_poly.pdbx_seq_one_letter_code
_entity_poly.pdbx_strand_id
1 'polypeptide(L)'
;MTHGTIYALNDAVNGVIHAHCPEIWQHAKTLQIPITSEQAEYGTPEMASEIGRLFSETGVAEKGIFAMGGHEDGIVAFGKNLERAGLLLVRYLALALQIS
;
A
#
# COMPACT_ATOMS: atom_id res chain seq x y z
N MET A 1 -9.41 -6.25 -7.82
CA MET A 1 -10.03 -6.47 -6.49
C MET A 1 -9.51 -5.51 -5.44
N THR A 2 -8.18 -5.33 -5.31
CA THR A 2 -7.51 -4.44 -4.35
C THR A 2 -8.12 -3.04 -4.21
N HIS A 3 -8.34 -2.32 -5.32
CA HIS A 3 -8.94 -0.97 -5.27
C HIS A 3 -10.35 -0.98 -4.65
N GLY A 4 -11.19 -1.93 -5.05
CA GLY A 4 -12.56 -2.07 -4.55
C GLY A 4 -12.59 -2.36 -3.05
N THR A 5 -11.69 -3.22 -2.56
CA THR A 5 -11.54 -3.49 -1.12
C THR A 5 -11.21 -2.22 -0.34
N ILE A 6 -10.28 -1.39 -0.84
CA ILE A 6 -9.89 -0.14 -0.18
C ILE A 6 -11.07 0.85 -0.14
N TYR A 7 -11.78 1.03 -1.26
CA TYR A 7 -12.98 1.88 -1.30
C TYR A 7 -14.07 1.41 -0.33
N ALA A 8 -14.23 0.09 -0.17
CA ALA A 8 -15.21 -0.47 0.75
C ALA A 8 -14.81 -0.34 2.24
N LEU A 9 -13.52 -0.24 2.54
CA LEU A 9 -12.99 -0.13 3.91
C LEU A 9 -12.88 1.31 4.41
N ASN A 10 -12.87 2.30 3.51
CA ASN A 10 -12.71 3.70 3.89
C ASN A 10 -13.40 4.65 2.90
N ASP A 11 -14.57 5.14 3.30
CA ASP A 11 -15.41 6.07 2.52
C ASP A 11 -14.74 7.43 2.22
N ALA A 12 -13.68 7.79 2.94
CA ALA A 12 -12.93 9.02 2.68
C ALA A 12 -11.96 8.88 1.50
N VAL A 13 -11.72 7.67 1.00
CA VAL A 13 -10.81 7.41 -0.11
C VAL A 13 -11.52 7.66 -1.44
N ASN A 14 -10.95 8.55 -2.25
CA ASN A 14 -11.40 8.81 -3.63
C ASN A 14 -10.25 8.71 -4.65
N GLY A 15 -9.12 8.15 -4.25
CA GLY A 15 -8.00 7.89 -5.14
C GLY A 15 -7.16 6.73 -4.61
N VAL A 16 -6.93 5.74 -5.46
CA VAL A 16 -6.05 4.60 -5.20
C VAL A 16 -5.13 4.45 -6.41
N ILE A 17 -3.83 4.33 -6.14
CA ILE A 17 -2.79 4.10 -7.14
C ILE A 17 -2.06 2.81 -6.75
N HIS A 18 -2.02 1.86 -7.69
CA HIS A 18 -1.11 0.72 -7.65
C HIS A 18 0.10 1.04 -8.51
N ALA A 19 1.30 0.86 -7.98
CA ALA A 19 2.57 1.03 -8.68
C ALA A 19 3.50 -0.15 -8.40
N HIS A 20 4.52 -0.30 -9.25
CA HIS A 20 5.65 -1.18 -9.01
C HIS A 20 6.89 -0.33 -8.77
N CYS A 21 7.49 -0.44 -7.58
CA CYS A 21 8.68 0.33 -7.19
C CYS A 21 9.57 -0.52 -6.26
N PRO A 22 10.63 -1.14 -6.79
CA PRO A 22 11.55 -1.97 -6.02
C PRO A 22 12.16 -1.24 -4.84
N GLU A 23 12.51 0.04 -5.01
CA GLU A 23 13.17 0.85 -3.99
C GLU A 23 12.28 0.98 -2.74
N ILE A 24 10.99 1.27 -2.93
CA ILE A 24 10.05 1.35 -1.80
C ILE A 24 9.81 -0.04 -1.22
N TRP A 25 9.60 -1.05 -2.06
CA TRP A 25 9.22 -2.39 -1.63
C TRP A 25 10.31 -3.06 -0.79
N GLN A 26 11.56 -3.03 -1.27
CA GLN A 26 12.72 -3.58 -0.57
C GLN A 26 12.97 -2.89 0.78
N HIS A 27 12.63 -1.61 0.89
CA HIS A 27 12.80 -0.82 2.12
C HIS A 27 11.51 -0.68 2.93
N ALA A 28 10.42 -1.37 2.60
CA ALA A 28 9.11 -1.19 3.22
C ALA A 28 9.14 -1.37 4.75
N LYS A 29 9.89 -2.37 5.24
CA LYS A 29 10.08 -2.61 6.69
C LYS A 29 10.80 -1.43 7.36
N THR A 30 11.90 -0.96 6.76
CA THR A 30 12.67 0.19 7.27
C THR A 30 11.86 1.48 7.27
N LEU A 31 11.04 1.68 6.23
CA LEU A 31 10.13 2.82 6.07
C LEU A 31 8.85 2.70 6.91
N GLN A 32 8.70 1.62 7.68
CA GLN A 32 7.52 1.31 8.48
C GLN A 32 6.22 1.38 7.66
N ILE A 33 6.27 0.91 6.42
CA ILE A 33 5.12 0.73 5.55
C ILE A 33 4.44 -0.61 5.95
N PRO A 34 3.13 -0.64 6.22
CA PRO A 34 2.40 -1.89 6.42
C PRO A 34 2.55 -2.83 5.22
N ILE A 35 2.65 -4.13 5.47
CA ILE A 35 2.92 -5.14 4.42
C ILE A 35 1.90 -6.27 4.54
N THR A 36 1.24 -6.62 3.44
CA THR A 36 0.39 -7.81 3.38
C THR A 36 1.24 -9.09 3.50
N SER A 37 0.63 -10.22 3.84
CA SER A 37 1.32 -11.51 3.83
C SER A 37 1.95 -11.82 2.46
N GLU A 38 3.12 -12.46 2.48
CA GLU A 38 3.79 -13.03 1.31
C GLU A 38 2.98 -14.16 0.67
N GLN A 39 2.08 -14.80 1.42
CA GLN A 39 1.19 -15.86 0.90
C GLN A 39 -0.06 -15.31 0.20
N ALA A 40 -0.34 -14.01 0.32
CA ALA A 40 -1.47 -13.40 -0.34
C ALA A 40 -1.04 -12.93 -1.74
N GLU A 41 -1.33 -13.74 -2.75
CA GLU A 41 -1.02 -13.42 -4.15
C GLU A 41 -1.92 -12.30 -4.69
N TYR A 42 -1.41 -11.53 -5.65
CA TYR A 42 -2.21 -10.49 -6.27
C TYR A 42 -3.41 -11.04 -7.03
N GLY A 43 -4.57 -10.40 -6.82
CA GLY A 43 -5.82 -10.76 -7.50
C GLY A 43 -6.63 -11.85 -6.80
N THR A 44 -6.13 -12.42 -5.70
CA THR A 44 -6.82 -13.49 -4.96
C THR A 44 -7.61 -12.96 -3.75
N PRO A 45 -8.69 -13.65 -3.32
CA PRO A 45 -9.46 -13.28 -2.12
C PRO A 45 -8.61 -13.04 -0.86
N GLU A 46 -7.51 -13.79 -0.73
CA GLU A 46 -6.55 -13.66 0.36
C GLU A 46 -5.92 -12.26 0.40
N MET A 47 -5.65 -11.65 -0.76
CA MET A 47 -5.19 -10.25 -0.83
C MET A 47 -6.24 -9.29 -0.26
N ALA A 48 -7.53 -9.50 -0.55
CA ALA A 48 -8.58 -8.65 0.01
C ALA A 48 -8.68 -8.81 1.54
N SER A 49 -8.58 -10.04 2.03
CA SER A 49 -8.55 -10.33 3.47
C SER A 49 -7.35 -9.68 4.15
N GLU A 50 -6.17 -9.75 3.54
CA GLU A 50 -4.96 -9.11 4.07
C GLU A 50 -5.03 -7.59 4.07
N ILE A 51 -5.64 -6.97 3.06
CA ILE A 51 -5.91 -5.53 3.09
C ILE A 51 -6.82 -5.21 4.28
N GLY A 52 -7.89 -5.99 4.49
CA GLY A 52 -8.76 -5.84 5.67
C GLY A 52 -7.98 -5.94 6.99
N ARG A 53 -7.10 -6.94 7.11
CA ARG A 53 -6.22 -7.12 8.26
C ARG A 53 -5.31 -5.91 8.49
N LEU A 54 -4.71 -5.36 7.43
CA LEU A 54 -3.89 -4.15 7.55
C LEU A 54 -4.71 -2.97 8.09
N PHE A 55 -5.95 -2.80 7.63
CA PHE A 55 -6.84 -1.74 8.12
C PHE A 55 -7.23 -1.92 9.59
N SER A 56 -7.35 -3.15 10.08
CA SER A 56 -7.71 -3.42 11.48
C SER A 56 -6.53 -3.45 12.44
N GLU A 57 -5.35 -3.91 11.99
CA GLU A 57 -4.22 -4.21 12.88
C GLU A 57 -3.06 -3.22 12.77
N THR A 58 -3.08 -2.31 11.78
CA THR A 58 -1.99 -1.38 11.53
C THR A 58 -2.49 0.05 11.31
N GLY A 59 -1.56 1.02 11.27
CA GLY A 59 -1.85 2.40 10.92
C GLY A 59 -2.04 2.65 9.41
N VAL A 60 -2.40 1.65 8.59
CA VAL A 60 -2.48 1.80 7.12
C VAL A 60 -3.48 2.88 6.70
N ALA A 61 -4.61 3.01 7.40
CA ALA A 61 -5.63 4.01 7.10
C ALA A 61 -5.11 5.45 7.25
N GLU A 62 -4.24 5.68 8.22
CA GLU A 62 -3.58 6.98 8.44
C GLU A 62 -2.41 7.19 7.47
N LYS A 63 -1.59 6.15 7.26
CA LYS A 63 -0.42 6.21 6.37
C LYS A 63 -0.81 6.38 4.90
N GLY A 64 -1.93 5.80 4.48
CA GLY A 64 -2.41 5.84 3.09
C GLY A 64 -1.53 5.07 2.11
N ILE A 65 -0.71 4.13 2.59
CA ILE A 65 0.19 3.33 1.75
C ILE A 65 0.45 1.96 2.39
N PHE A 66 0.56 0.92 1.58
CA PHE A 66 1.07 -0.39 1.98
C PHE A 66 1.88 -1.05 0.85
N ALA A 67 2.76 -1.97 1.23
CA ALA A 67 3.47 -2.85 0.30
C ALA A 67 2.76 -4.21 0.21
N MET A 68 2.83 -4.84 -0.96
CA MET A 68 2.19 -6.11 -1.23
C MET A 68 3.23 -7.22 -1.09
N GLY A 69 3.16 -8.00 0.01
CA GLY A 69 4.14 -9.05 0.28
C GLY A 69 4.16 -10.14 -0.79
N GLY A 70 2.99 -10.65 -1.20
CA GLY A 70 2.85 -11.67 -2.24
C GLY A 70 2.77 -11.12 -3.67
N HIS A 71 3.23 -9.88 -3.90
CA HIS A 71 3.29 -9.26 -5.22
C HIS A 71 4.52 -8.34 -5.30
N GLU A 72 5.62 -8.90 -5.81
CA GLU A 72 6.93 -8.24 -5.85
C GLU A 72 6.86 -6.83 -6.44
N ASP A 73 7.58 -5.91 -5.79
CA ASP A 73 7.60 -4.47 -6.05
C ASP A 73 6.26 -3.74 -5.91
N GLY A 74 5.18 -4.45 -5.58
CA GLY A 74 3.82 -3.93 -5.51
C GLY A 74 3.64 -2.96 -4.34
N ILE A 75 3.35 -1.69 -4.67
CA ILE A 75 3.01 -0.64 -3.70
C ILE A 75 1.63 -0.09 -4.03
N VAL A 76 0.79 0.03 -3.01
CA VAL A 76 -0.52 0.67 -3.13
C VAL A 76 -0.54 1.90 -2.25
N ALA A 77 -0.85 3.05 -2.84
CA ALA A 77 -1.11 4.29 -2.13
C ALA A 77 -2.54 4.77 -2.37
N PHE A 78 -3.16 5.38 -1.36
CA PHE A 78 -4.53 5.85 -1.42
C PHE A 78 -4.76 7.12 -0.60
N GLY A 79 -5.83 7.84 -0.92
CA GLY A 79 -6.23 9.03 -0.18
C GLY A 79 -7.50 9.69 -0.71
N LYS A 80 -7.78 10.89 -0.23
CA LYS A 80 -8.98 11.68 -0.59
C LYS A 80 -9.07 12.08 -2.07
N ASN A 81 -8.00 11.89 -2.83
CA ASN A 81 -7.89 12.14 -4.27
C ASN A 81 -6.60 11.50 -4.81
N LEU A 82 -6.46 11.45 -6.13
CA LEU A 82 -5.27 10.91 -6.80
C LEU A 82 -4.00 11.70 -6.48
N GLU A 83 -4.10 13.03 -6.33
CA GLU A 83 -2.96 13.89 -5.97
C GLU A 83 -2.34 13.45 -4.64
N ARG A 84 -3.17 13.22 -3.61
CA ARG A 84 -2.69 12.77 -2.29
C ARG A 84 -2.02 11.40 -2.37
N ALA A 85 -2.62 10.46 -3.09
CA ALA A 85 -2.05 9.12 -3.28
C ALA A 85 -0.69 9.21 -4.03
N GLY A 86 -0.61 10.03 -5.08
CA GLY A 86 0.62 10.23 -5.85
C GLY A 86 1.74 10.88 -5.02
N LEU A 87 1.42 11.90 -4.23
CA LEU A 87 2.39 12.55 -3.34
C LEU A 87 2.95 11.59 -2.28
N LEU A 88 2.15 10.64 -1.79
CA LEU A 88 2.64 9.60 -0.89
C LEU A 88 3.69 8.72 -1.58
N LEU A 89 3.44 8.27 -2.81
CA LEU A 89 4.42 7.47 -3.57
C LEU A 89 5.72 8.24 -3.78
N VAL A 90 5.65 9.49 -4.22
CA VAL A 90 6.84 10.34 -4.42
C VAL A 90 7.62 10.53 -3.11
N ARG A 91 6.91 10.79 -2.00
CA ARG A 91 7.53 10.94 -0.68
C ARG A 91 8.26 9.67 -0.25
N TYR A 92 7.61 8.52 -0.36
CA TYR A 92 8.21 7.25 0.06
C TYR A 92 9.34 6.81 -0.86
N LEU A 93 9.27 7.10 -2.16
CA LEU A 93 10.40 6.92 -3.08
C LEU A 93 11.60 7.77 -2.65
N ALA A 94 11.39 9.05 -2.36
CA ALA A 94 12.46 9.94 -1.91
C ALA A 94 13.11 9.47 -0.61
N LEU A 95 12.35 8.91 0.33
CA LEU A 95 12.87 8.32 1.56
C LEU A 95 13.61 7.01 1.30
N ALA A 96 13.09 6.15 0.42
CA ALA A 96 13.72 4.88 0.05
C ALA A 96 15.12 5.11 -0.54
N LEU A 97 15.25 6.09 -1.44
CA LEU A 97 16.52 6.47 -2.07
C LEU A 97 17.55 7.09 -1.11
N GLN A 98 17.20 7.34 0.16
CA GLN A 98 18.13 7.81 1.20
C GLN A 98 18.63 6.68 2.09
N ILE A 99 18.06 5.48 1.98
CA ILE A 99 18.44 4.29 2.76
C ILE A 99 19.60 3.55 2.08
N SER A 100 19.81 3.80 0.78
CA SER A 100 20.89 3.25 -0.05
C SER A 100 22.28 3.78 0.29
#